data_AF-A0A944S9W7-F1
#
_entry.id   AF-A0A944S9W7-F1
#
_cell.length_a   1.000
_cell.length_b   1.000
_cell.length_c   1.000
_cell.angle_alpha   90.00
_cell.angle_beta   90.00
_cell.angle_gamma   90.00
#
_symmetry.space_group_name_H-M   'P 1'
#
loop_
_entity.id
_entity.type
_entity.pdbx_description
1 polymer ?
#
loop_
_entity_poly.entity_id
_entity_poly.type
_entity_poly.pdbx_seq_one_letter_code
_entity_poly.pdbx_strand_id
1 'polypeptide(L)'
;MSLKESIKAAQIDLIKELGINDLPQEQREETLTQMSEVIQQRIVLRIVEELPADKKEGFADVVNNSAEEPEAIDTFLTENLPNVEELVLEEIGKYKAEMLEFVSKSADKETDPKEAIEEGEE
;
A
#
# COMPACT_ATOMS: atom_id res chain seq x y z
N MET A 1 -2.53 0.58 -19.45
CA MET A 1 -1.46 0.35 -18.47
C MET A 1 -2.00 -0.73 -17.56
N SER A 2 -1.31 -1.85 -17.34
CA SER A 2 -1.87 -2.94 -16.52
C SER A 2 -1.89 -2.54 -15.04
N LEU A 3 -2.85 -3.06 -14.27
CA LEU A 3 -2.94 -2.89 -12.80
C LEU A 3 -1.59 -3.15 -12.10
N LYS A 4 -0.87 -4.17 -12.58
CA LYS A 4 0.47 -4.55 -12.10
C LYS A 4 1.51 -3.45 -12.33
N GLU A 5 1.41 -2.72 -13.43
CA GLU A 5 2.34 -1.62 -13.75
C GLU A 5 2.11 -0.41 -12.84
N SER A 6 0.85 -0.07 -12.54
CA SER A 6 0.50 1.03 -11.63
C SER A 6 1.00 0.78 -10.21
N ILE A 7 0.85 -0.45 -9.71
CA ILE A 7 1.37 -0.87 -8.39
C ILE A 7 2.91 -0.77 -8.37
N LYS A 8 3.58 -1.25 -9.42
CA LYS A 8 5.04 -1.22 -9.51
C LYS A 8 5.59 0.22 -9.56
N ALA A 9 4.94 1.12 -10.29
CA ALA A 9 5.37 2.51 -10.37
C ALA A 9 5.30 3.20 -9.00
N ALA A 10 4.23 2.95 -8.25
CA ALA A 10 4.06 3.50 -6.91
C ALA A 10 5.10 3.02 -5.89
N GLN A 11 5.51 1.75 -5.99
CA GLN A 11 6.57 1.20 -5.14
C GLN A 11 7.90 1.92 -5.37
N ILE A 12 8.24 2.25 -6.62
CA ILE A 12 9.52 2.90 -6.96
C ILE A 12 9.67 4.28 -6.31
N ASP A 13 8.59 5.07 -6.27
CA ASP A 13 8.62 6.39 -5.65
C ASP A 13 8.72 6.31 -4.12
N LEU A 14 7.96 5.39 -3.51
CA LEU A 14 8.00 5.13 -2.07
C LEU A 14 9.39 4.67 -1.57
N ILE A 15 10.08 3.83 -2.34
CA ILE A 15 11.44 3.36 -1.97
C ILE A 15 12.40 4.53 -1.78
N LYS A 16 12.31 5.54 -2.66
CA LYS A 16 13.17 6.72 -2.61
C LYS A 16 12.80 7.63 -1.45
N GLU A 17 11.52 7.88 -1.25
CA GLU A 17 11.04 8.82 -0.24
C GLU A 17 11.20 8.29 1.19
N LEU A 18 11.15 6.96 1.39
CA LEU A 18 11.28 6.32 2.70
C LEU A 18 12.73 5.91 3.03
N GLY A 19 13.71 6.20 2.18
CA GLY A 19 15.12 5.79 2.40
C GLY A 19 15.34 4.28 2.36
N ILE A 20 14.38 3.50 1.84
CA ILE A 20 14.46 2.03 1.73
C ILE A 20 15.64 1.61 0.84
N ASN A 21 16.09 2.49 -0.06
CA ASN A 21 17.28 2.27 -0.89
C ASN A 21 18.59 2.16 -0.11
N ASP A 22 18.64 2.64 1.13
CA ASP A 22 19.83 2.55 1.98
C ASP A 22 19.86 1.25 2.82
N LEU A 23 18.77 0.47 2.80
CA LEU A 23 18.70 -0.81 3.51
C LEU A 23 19.54 -1.90 2.81
N PRO A 24 20.09 -2.85 3.58
CA PRO A 24 20.65 -4.09 3.04
C PRO A 24 19.65 -4.78 2.10
N GLN A 25 20.17 -5.44 1.05
CA GLN A 25 19.33 -6.04 0.01
C GLN A 25 18.20 -6.91 0.58
N GLU A 26 18.50 -7.79 1.53
CA GLU A 26 17.53 -8.69 2.15
C GLU A 26 16.41 -7.91 2.87
N GLN A 27 16.76 -6.90 3.65
CA GLN A 27 15.79 -6.05 4.36
C GLN A 27 14.95 -5.21 3.40
N ARG A 28 15.56 -4.75 2.31
CA ARG A 28 14.87 -3.99 1.24
C ARG A 28 13.82 -4.85 0.54
N GLU A 29 14.19 -6.08 0.18
CA GLU A 29 13.30 -7.04 -0.47
C GLU A 29 12.15 -7.46 0.46
N GLU A 30 12.44 -7.70 1.74
CA GLU A 30 11.41 -7.99 2.75
C GLU A 30 10.46 -6.81 2.92
N THR A 31 10.98 -5.60 3.11
CA THR A 31 10.18 -4.38 3.25
C THR A 31 9.30 -4.18 2.02
N LEU A 32 9.85 -4.36 0.82
CA LEU A 32 9.10 -4.22 -0.42
C LEU A 32 7.98 -5.25 -0.56
N THR A 33 8.24 -6.49 -0.15
CA THR A 33 7.25 -7.56 -0.15
C THR A 33 6.09 -7.19 0.77
N GLN A 34 6.39 -6.80 2.01
CA GLN A 34 5.38 -6.41 2.99
C GLN A 34 4.55 -5.20 2.52
N MET A 35 5.19 -4.18 1.96
CA MET A 35 4.48 -3.02 1.40
C MET A 35 3.56 -3.43 0.24
N SER A 36 4.04 -4.31 -0.64
CA SER A 36 3.26 -4.84 -1.77
C SER A 36 2.02 -5.59 -1.28
N GLU A 37 2.18 -6.45 -0.28
CA GLU A 37 1.08 -7.24 0.29
C GLU A 37 0.02 -6.35 0.93
N VAL A 38 0.43 -5.34 1.71
CA VAL A 38 -0.52 -4.41 2.35
C VAL A 38 -1.31 -3.62 1.32
N ILE A 39 -0.65 -3.09 0.29
CA ILE A 39 -1.33 -2.36 -0.79
C ILE A 39 -2.31 -3.28 -1.54
N GLN A 40 -1.89 -4.51 -1.87
CA GLN A 40 -2.76 -5.48 -2.54
C GLN A 40 -3.99 -5.83 -1.70
N GLN A 41 -3.81 -6.10 -0.40
CA GLN A 41 -4.93 -6.40 0.50
C GLN A 41 -5.94 -5.25 0.58
N ARG A 42 -5.47 -4.00 0.69
CA ARG A 42 -6.33 -2.81 0.71
C ARG A 42 -7.11 -2.66 -0.58
N ILE A 43 -6.46 -2.83 -1.73
CA ILE A 43 -7.10 -2.80 -3.04
C ILE A 43 -8.18 -3.88 -3.14
N VAL A 44 -7.88 -5.12 -2.73
CA VAL A 44 -8.85 -6.23 -2.76
C VAL A 44 -10.06 -5.94 -1.87
N LEU A 45 -9.85 -5.44 -0.64
CA LEU A 45 -10.95 -5.06 0.24
C LEU A 45 -11.82 -3.97 -0.38
N ARG A 46 -11.19 -2.92 -0.93
CA ARG A 46 -11.88 -1.80 -1.57
C ARG A 46 -12.67 -2.23 -2.80
N ILE A 47 -12.11 -3.12 -3.61
CA ILE A 47 -12.80 -3.77 -4.71
C ILE A 47 -14.04 -4.52 -4.21
N VAL A 48 -13.90 -5.35 -3.18
CA VAL A 48 -15.03 -6.13 -2.61
C VAL A 48 -16.11 -5.22 -2.02
N GLU A 49 -15.75 -4.06 -1.47
CA GLU A 49 -16.70 -3.06 -0.98
C GLU A 49 -17.52 -2.44 -2.12
N GLU A 50 -16.84 -2.00 -3.17
CA GLU A 50 -17.44 -1.29 -4.32
C GLU A 50 -18.11 -2.23 -5.33
N LEU A 51 -17.77 -3.53 -5.31
CA LEU A 51 -18.37 -4.53 -6.19
C LEU A 51 -19.88 -4.65 -5.93
N PRO A 52 -20.71 -4.79 -6.99
CA PRO A 52 -22.13 -5.12 -6.82
C PRO A 52 -22.32 -6.41 -6.01
N ALA A 53 -23.33 -6.44 -5.14
CA ALA A 53 -23.55 -7.56 -4.22
C ALA A 53 -23.71 -8.92 -4.94
N ASP A 54 -24.35 -8.92 -6.11
CA ASP A 54 -24.57 -10.10 -6.96
C ASP A 54 -23.28 -10.60 -7.66
N LYS A 55 -22.20 -9.82 -7.62
CA LYS A 55 -20.92 -10.14 -8.23
C LYS A 55 -19.86 -10.60 -7.22
N LYS A 56 -20.09 -10.38 -5.91
CA LYS A 56 -19.09 -10.67 -4.85
C LYS A 56 -18.73 -12.15 -4.78
N GLU A 57 -19.71 -13.02 -4.98
CA GLU A 57 -19.49 -14.47 -4.99
C GLU A 57 -18.60 -14.89 -6.18
N GLY A 58 -18.88 -14.38 -7.37
CA GLY A 58 -18.09 -14.65 -8.58
C GLY A 58 -16.68 -14.07 -8.54
N PHE A 59 -16.45 -13.00 -7.77
CA PHE A 59 -15.11 -12.46 -7.59
C PHE A 59 -14.19 -13.43 -6.84
N ALA A 60 -14.71 -14.14 -5.83
CA ALA A 60 -13.92 -15.13 -5.09
C ALA A 60 -13.49 -16.29 -6.00
N ASP A 61 -14.36 -16.74 -6.89
CA ASP A 61 -14.03 -17.77 -7.89
C ASP A 61 -12.94 -17.29 -8.86
N VAL A 62 -13.05 -16.05 -9.36
CA VAL A 62 -12.03 -15.48 -10.27
C VAL A 62 -10.67 -15.36 -9.57
N VAL A 63 -10.65 -14.97 -8.30
CA VAL A 63 -9.41 -14.91 -7.50
C VAL A 63 -8.82 -16.29 -7.25
N ASN A 64 -9.65 -17.30 -6.95
CA ASN A 64 -9.17 -18.67 -6.71
C ASN A 64 -8.56 -19.31 -7.97
N ASN A 65 -9.06 -18.95 -9.15
CA ASN A 65 -8.60 -19.49 -10.44
C ASN A 65 -7.55 -18.59 -11.14
N SER A 66 -7.14 -17.49 -10.51
CA SER A 66 -6.26 -16.50 -11.15
C SER A 66 -4.84 -17.01 -11.46
N ALA A 67 -4.45 -18.15 -10.88
CA ALA A 67 -3.20 -18.83 -11.21
C ALA A 67 -3.22 -19.44 -12.64
N GLU A 68 -4.39 -19.82 -13.12
CA GLU A 68 -4.60 -20.41 -14.45
C GLU A 68 -4.91 -19.34 -15.50
N GLU A 69 -5.66 -18.29 -15.11
CA GLU A 69 -6.04 -17.19 -15.98
C GLU A 69 -5.67 -15.82 -15.37
N PRO A 70 -4.42 -15.37 -15.56
CA PRO A 70 -3.92 -14.14 -14.92
C PRO A 70 -4.62 -12.86 -15.40
N GLU A 71 -5.33 -12.91 -16.54
CA GLU A 71 -6.11 -11.78 -17.10
C GLU A 71 -7.60 -11.81 -16.66
N ALA A 72 -8.05 -12.90 -16.01
CA ALA A 72 -9.45 -13.05 -15.61
C ALA A 72 -9.85 -12.04 -14.54
N ILE A 73 -8.94 -11.73 -13.60
CA ILE A 73 -9.14 -10.68 -12.59
C ILE A 73 -9.31 -9.32 -13.27
N ASP A 74 -8.38 -8.94 -14.15
CA ASP A 74 -8.41 -7.63 -14.82
C ASP A 74 -9.70 -7.48 -15.65
N THR A 75 -10.10 -8.53 -16.38
CA THR A 75 -11.32 -8.53 -17.18
C THR A 75 -12.57 -8.39 -16.30
N PHE A 76 -12.68 -9.22 -15.26
CA PHE A 76 -13.82 -9.18 -14.33
C PHE A 76 -13.97 -7.81 -13.68
N LEU A 77 -12.85 -7.22 -13.25
CA LEU A 77 -12.85 -5.91 -12.61
C LEU A 77 -13.23 -4.81 -13.60
N THR A 78 -12.71 -4.82 -14.82
CA THR A 78 -13.04 -3.79 -15.82
C THR A 78 -14.51 -3.84 -16.23
N GLU A 79 -15.12 -5.03 -16.26
CA GLU A 79 -16.53 -5.22 -16.60
C GLU A 79 -17.49 -4.84 -15.47
N ASN A 80 -17.10 -5.02 -14.21
CA ASN A 80 -17.98 -4.83 -13.04
C ASN A 80 -17.65 -3.58 -12.21
N LEU A 81 -16.47 -3.00 -12.40
CA LEU A 81 -15.94 -1.80 -11.75
C LEU A 81 -15.21 -0.92 -12.78
N PRO A 82 -15.92 -0.08 -13.55
CA PRO A 82 -15.31 0.75 -14.58
C PRO A 82 -14.32 1.79 -14.04
N ASN A 83 -14.39 2.09 -12.73
CA ASN A 83 -13.49 2.98 -12.00
C ASN A 83 -12.37 2.23 -11.25
N VAL A 84 -12.12 0.95 -11.52
CA VAL A 84 -11.12 0.15 -10.78
C VAL A 84 -9.71 0.74 -10.86
N GLU A 85 -9.31 1.29 -12.01
CA GLU A 85 -7.99 1.93 -12.15
C GLU A 85 -7.84 3.15 -11.24
N GLU A 86 -8.88 3.98 -11.13
CA GLU A 86 -8.89 5.15 -10.25
C GLU A 86 -8.86 4.74 -8.78
N LEU A 87 -9.63 3.72 -8.41
CA LEU A 87 -9.67 3.15 -7.06
C LEU A 87 -8.29 2.62 -6.64
N VAL A 88 -7.59 1.94 -7.53
CA VAL A 88 -6.24 1.44 -7.26
C VAL A 88 -5.24 2.58 -7.07
N LEU A 89 -5.29 3.61 -7.93
CA LEU A 89 -4.44 4.79 -7.77
C LEU A 89 -4.75 5.55 -6.48
N GLU A 90 -6.02 5.62 -6.08
CA GLU A 90 -6.45 6.22 -4.82
C GLU A 90 -5.90 5.46 -3.60
N GLU A 91 -6.03 4.13 -3.57
CA GLU A 91 -5.52 3.32 -2.45
C GLU A 91 -4.00 3.36 -2.34
N ILE A 92 -3.32 3.36 -3.48
CA ILE A 92 -1.87 3.59 -3.55
C ILE A 92 -1.52 4.97 -2.97
N GLY A 93 -2.25 6.02 -3.36
CA GLY A 93 -2.03 7.39 -2.90
C GLY A 93 -2.25 7.55 -1.40
N LYS A 94 -3.32 6.96 -0.87
CA LYS A 94 -3.61 6.93 0.57
C LYS A 94 -2.51 6.22 1.34
N TYR A 95 -2.14 5.01 0.91
CA TYR A 95 -1.06 4.26 1.54
C TYR A 95 0.25 5.07 1.55
N LYS A 96 0.59 5.71 0.43
CA LYS A 96 1.77 6.57 0.34
C LYS A 96 1.72 7.72 1.35
N ALA A 97 0.59 8.42 1.43
CA ALA A 97 0.42 9.53 2.37
C ALA A 97 0.54 9.06 3.83
N GLU A 98 -0.06 7.92 4.19
CA GLU A 98 0.05 7.32 5.51
C GLU A 98 1.50 6.96 5.88
N MET A 99 2.24 6.37 4.95
CA MET A 99 3.66 6.01 5.17
C MET A 99 4.54 7.24 5.37
N LEU A 100 4.32 8.30 4.58
CA LEU A 100 5.04 9.57 4.73
C LEU A 100 4.68 10.29 6.04
N GLU A 101 3.41 10.25 6.45
CA GLU A 101 2.97 10.79 7.74
C GLU A 101 3.61 10.03 8.89
N PHE A 102 3.64 8.69 8.82
CA PHE A 102 4.27 7.84 9.83
C PHE A 102 5.76 8.17 10.00
N VAL A 103 6.51 8.28 8.91
CA VAL A 103 7.94 8.64 8.96
C VAL A 103 8.14 10.04 9.53
N SER A 104 7.34 11.01 9.09
CA SER A 104 7.42 12.39 9.58
C SER A 104 7.15 12.47 11.09
N LYS A 105 6.11 11.78 11.57
CA LYS A 105 5.74 11.72 12.99
C LYS A 105 6.72 10.93 13.85
N SER A 106 7.49 10.02 13.25
CA SER A 106 8.55 9.27 13.91
C SER A 106 9.80 10.14 14.12
N ALA A 107 10.09 11.05 13.19
CA ALA A 107 11.20 12.00 13.30
C ALA A 107 10.97 13.08 14.38
N ASP A 108 9.72 13.48 14.61
CA ASP A 108 9.37 14.49 15.63
C ASP A 108 9.37 13.96 17.07
N LYS A 109 9.45 12.64 17.30
CA LYS A 109 9.40 12.06 18.66
C LYS A 109 10.77 11.91 19.36
N GLU A 110 11.86 12.34 18.75
CA GLU A 110 13.22 12.27 19.34
C GLU A 110 13.82 13.65 19.70
N THR A 111 12.99 14.62 20.10
CA THR A 111 13.48 15.79 20.85
C THR A 111 12.51 16.23 21.95
N ASP A 112 12.57 15.57 23.11
CA ASP A 112 12.30 16.27 24.37
C ASP A 112 13.59 16.35 25.19
N PRO A 113 14.38 17.43 25.05
CA PRO A 113 15.53 17.69 25.91
C PRO A 113 15.17 18.50 27.18
N LYS A 114 13.91 18.50 27.67
CA LYS A 114 13.51 19.35 28.81
C LYS A 114 13.34 18.62 30.15
N GLU A 115 14.24 17.71 30.49
CA GLU A 115 14.42 17.25 31.89
C GLU A 115 15.88 17.27 32.35
N ALA A 116 16.69 18.16 31.79
CA ALA A 116 18.01 18.47 32.30
C ALA A 116 18.10 19.96 32.70
N ILE A 117 18.27 20.17 34.01
CA ILE A 117 18.80 21.36 34.71
C ILE A 117 17.75 22.40 35.16
N GLU A 118 17.30 22.25 36.42
CA GLU A 118 17.08 23.28 37.46
C GLU A 118 16.34 22.54 38.62
N GLU A 119 16.76 22.46 39.88
CA GLU A 119 17.73 23.20 40.71
C GLU A 119 18.24 22.24 41.80
N GLY A 120 19.55 22.26 42.03
CA GLY A 120 20.04 22.24 43.41
C GLY A 120 19.99 23.68 43.94
N GLU A 121 20.00 23.80 45.27
CA GLU A 121 19.75 25.02 46.10
C GLU A 121 18.25 25.15 46.41
N GLU A 122 17.76 24.95 47.63
CA GLU A 122 18.24 25.40 48.95
C GLU A 122 17.86 24.44 50.09
#